data_AF-A0A3A6PJ48-F1
#
_entry.id   AF-A0A3A6PJ48-F1
#
_cell.length_a   1.000
_cell.length_b   1.000
_cell.length_c   1.000
_cell.angle_alpha   90.00
_cell.angle_beta   90.00
_cell.angle_gamma   90.00
#
_symmetry.space_group_name_H-M   'P 1'
#
loop_
_entity.id
_entity.type
_entity.pdbx_description
1 polymer ?
#
loop_
_entity_poly.entity_id
_entity_poly.type
_entity_poly.pdbx_seq_one_letter_code
_entity_poly.pdbx_strand_id
1 'polypeptide(L)'
;MKKIVLVMLCLGLFGIVFGNAGTQKAYASTAVIDSYVKIYSAFKATDGRIAIYYEMLQSFDKRPCAGGICINQDLTLEYTNILNQRQAISVNTTKGTHITYLPESKYVGNLVVNVRFNTTSYSEIKRHGVVFNYPSTVTVGFHTTTALEAVGSYVVQFTLPAIAFELFPQSRIIRVVAVASAGWATYSGITASVNAFPGLPQPVAGQYTKYTSWYTSDGNVNVKIEVFNSKAAYNNNDLPIYNSTFSKPVNY
;
A
#
# COMPACT_ATOMS: atom_id res chain seq x y z
N MET A 1 28.20 54.34 -13.77
CA MET A 1 28.34 53.05 -13.04
C MET A 1 27.18 52.73 -12.10
N LYS A 2 26.72 53.63 -11.23
CA LYS A 2 25.62 53.37 -10.26
C LYS A 2 24.28 52.91 -10.89
N LYS A 3 23.93 53.38 -12.10
CA LYS A 3 22.67 53.01 -12.78
C LYS A 3 22.67 51.60 -13.41
N ILE A 4 23.85 51.06 -13.75
CA ILE A 4 23.98 49.72 -14.36
C ILE A 4 23.88 48.63 -13.28
N VAL A 5 24.42 48.89 -12.10
CA VAL A 5 24.33 47.98 -10.94
C VAL A 5 22.87 47.80 -10.49
N LEU A 6 22.05 48.85 -10.53
CA LEU A 6 20.64 48.78 -10.16
C LEU A 6 19.82 47.91 -11.12
N VAL A 7 20.09 47.99 -12.43
CA VAL A 7 19.40 47.18 -13.45
C VAL A 7 19.78 45.71 -13.34
N MET A 8 21.06 45.39 -13.06
CA MET A 8 21.47 44.02 -12.77
C MET A 8 20.87 43.47 -11.46
N LEU A 9 20.72 44.29 -10.43
CA LEU A 9 20.08 43.88 -9.18
C LEU A 9 18.59 43.56 -9.38
N CYS A 10 17.88 44.34 -10.18
CA CYS A 10 16.48 44.10 -10.51
C CYS A 10 16.28 42.85 -11.40
N LEU A 11 17.20 42.58 -12.34
CA LEU A 11 17.19 41.36 -13.15
C LEU A 11 17.51 40.10 -12.32
N GLY A 12 18.42 40.20 -11.34
CA GLY A 12 18.70 39.12 -10.39
C GLY A 12 17.51 38.81 -9.47
N LEU A 13 16.80 39.84 -9.00
CA LEU A 13 15.58 39.68 -8.20
C LEU A 13 14.41 39.10 -9.01
N PHE A 14 14.27 39.44 -10.29
CA PHE A 14 13.26 38.83 -11.16
C PHE A 14 13.48 37.32 -11.33
N GLY A 15 14.74 36.86 -11.45
CA GLY A 15 15.06 35.43 -11.57
C GLY A 15 14.71 34.59 -10.32
N ILE A 16 14.81 35.18 -9.12
CA ILE A 16 14.56 34.48 -7.86
C ILE A 16 13.06 34.34 -7.57
N VAL A 17 12.23 35.29 -8.04
CA VAL A 17 10.77 35.23 -7.86
C VAL A 17 10.11 34.16 -8.74
N PHE A 18 10.68 33.84 -9.90
CA PHE A 18 10.16 32.77 -10.78
C PHE A 18 10.84 31.40 -10.58
N GLY A 19 11.95 31.32 -9.84
CA GLY A 19 12.69 30.08 -9.61
C GLY A 19 12.09 29.12 -8.57
N ASN A 20 11.11 29.57 -7.78
CA ASN A 20 10.49 28.79 -6.69
C ASN A 20 8.96 28.69 -6.79
N ALA A 21 8.38 28.95 -7.97
CA ALA A 21 7.06 28.42 -8.26
C ALA A 21 7.23 26.92 -8.50
N GLY A 22 7.23 26.13 -7.41
CA GLY A 22 7.00 24.69 -7.51
C GLY A 22 5.83 24.49 -8.46
N THR A 23 6.00 23.62 -9.46
CA THR A 23 5.00 23.38 -10.49
C THR A 23 3.66 23.07 -9.83
N GLN A 24 2.79 24.08 -9.69
CA GLN A 24 1.41 23.84 -9.32
C GLN A 24 0.84 23.06 -10.48
N LYS A 25 0.59 21.77 -10.25
CA LYS A 25 -0.08 20.92 -11.21
C LYS A 25 -1.36 21.63 -11.61
N ALA A 26 -1.47 22.05 -12.87
CA ALA A 26 -2.74 22.50 -13.41
C ALA A 26 -3.68 21.30 -13.30
N TYR A 27 -4.60 21.35 -12.34
CA TYR A 27 -5.64 20.34 -12.24
C TYR A 27 -6.53 20.51 -13.46
N ALA A 28 -6.67 19.46 -14.27
CA ALA A 28 -7.66 19.44 -15.34
C ALA A 28 -9.05 19.75 -14.75
N SER A 29 -9.89 20.46 -15.50
CA SER A 29 -11.28 20.71 -15.09
C SER A 29 -11.97 19.41 -14.67
N THR A 30 -12.70 19.46 -13.56
CA THR A 30 -13.57 18.39 -13.05
C THR A 30 -15.03 18.84 -12.98
N ALA A 31 -15.39 19.89 -13.71
CA ALA A 31 -16.67 20.56 -13.61
C ALA A 31 -17.84 19.64 -13.95
N VAL A 32 -17.68 18.75 -14.95
CA VAL A 32 -18.73 17.77 -15.26
C VAL A 32 -18.87 16.81 -14.10
N ILE A 33 -17.79 16.20 -13.63
CA ILE A 33 -17.83 15.30 -12.47
C ILE A 33 -18.50 15.99 -11.27
N ASP A 34 -18.12 17.23 -10.97
CA ASP A 34 -18.59 17.97 -9.80
C ASP A 34 -20.05 18.38 -9.87
N SER A 35 -20.62 18.47 -11.07
CA SER A 35 -22.05 18.70 -11.26
C SER A 35 -22.91 17.45 -11.01
N TYR A 36 -22.34 16.25 -11.10
CA TYR A 36 -23.08 14.99 -10.98
C TYR A 36 -22.75 14.18 -9.74
N VAL A 37 -21.49 14.15 -9.29
CA VAL A 37 -21.00 13.21 -8.28
C VAL A 37 -20.22 13.91 -7.20
N LYS A 38 -20.62 13.68 -5.95
CA LYS A 38 -19.86 14.06 -4.77
C LYS A 38 -19.48 12.82 -3.98
N ILE A 39 -18.19 12.48 -3.94
CA ILE A 39 -17.71 11.40 -3.07
C ILE A 39 -17.51 11.94 -1.66
N TYR A 40 -18.11 11.26 -0.68
CA TYR A 40 -17.95 11.56 0.74
C TYR A 40 -16.79 10.81 1.37
N SER A 41 -16.67 9.52 1.08
CA SER A 41 -15.57 8.70 1.59
C SER A 41 -15.31 7.48 0.70
N ALA A 42 -14.08 6.99 0.76
CA ALA A 42 -13.70 5.69 0.27
C ALA A 42 -12.93 4.96 1.36
N PHE A 43 -13.27 3.71 1.63
CA PHE A 43 -12.68 2.91 2.69
C PHE A 43 -12.71 1.43 2.33
N LYS A 44 -11.85 0.65 2.97
CA LYS A 44 -11.83 -0.80 2.80
C LYS A 44 -12.93 -1.44 3.64
N ALA A 45 -13.82 -2.18 3.00
CA ALA A 45 -14.88 -2.94 3.66
C ALA A 45 -14.34 -4.23 4.29
N THR A 46 -15.14 -4.84 5.16
CA THR A 46 -14.80 -6.07 5.87
C THR A 46 -14.55 -7.26 4.95
N ASP A 47 -15.18 -7.26 3.77
CA ASP A 47 -15.04 -8.28 2.73
C ASP A 47 -13.81 -8.08 1.83
N GLY A 48 -12.96 -7.09 2.12
CA GLY A 48 -11.73 -6.81 1.38
C GLY A 48 -11.88 -5.85 0.20
N ARG A 49 -13.12 -5.54 -0.22
CA ARG A 49 -13.37 -4.59 -1.33
C ARG A 49 -13.25 -3.15 -0.86
N ILE A 50 -13.01 -2.23 -1.79
CA ILE A 50 -13.10 -0.80 -1.50
C ILE A 50 -14.56 -0.35 -1.66
N ALA A 51 -15.17 0.05 -0.55
CA ALA A 51 -16.46 0.70 -0.51
C ALA A 51 -16.31 2.20 -0.75
N ILE A 52 -17.19 2.76 -1.57
CA ILE A 52 -17.22 4.20 -1.87
C ILE A 52 -18.62 4.71 -1.58
N TYR A 53 -18.69 5.68 -0.68
CA TYR A 53 -19.90 6.38 -0.31
C TYR A 53 -19.95 7.72 -1.03
N TYR A 54 -20.99 7.93 -1.84
CA TYR A 54 -21.12 9.09 -2.70
C TYR A 54 -22.58 9.51 -2.87
N GLU A 55 -22.78 10.72 -3.36
CA GLU A 55 -24.08 11.23 -3.77
C GLU A 55 -24.06 11.59 -5.24
N MET A 56 -25.11 11.12 -5.94
CA MET A 56 -25.49 11.58 -7.25
C MET A 56 -26.34 12.84 -7.07
N LEU A 57 -25.79 14.00 -7.40
CA LEU A 57 -26.44 15.30 -7.25
C LEU A 57 -27.63 15.47 -8.20
N GLN A 58 -27.56 14.80 -9.35
CA GLN A 58 -28.60 14.74 -10.37
C GLN A 58 -28.57 13.40 -11.09
N SER A 59 -29.71 13.01 -11.66
CA SER A 59 -29.80 11.79 -12.44
C SER A 59 -29.01 11.92 -13.75
N PHE A 60 -28.47 10.80 -14.24
CA PHE A 60 -27.70 10.75 -15.49
C PHE A 60 -28.10 9.52 -16.31
N ASP A 61 -28.06 9.59 -17.63
CA ASP A 61 -28.38 8.43 -18.45
C ASP A 61 -27.34 7.32 -18.29
N LYS A 62 -27.80 6.08 -18.05
CA LYS A 62 -26.89 4.95 -17.86
C LYS A 62 -26.07 4.70 -19.11
N ARG A 63 -24.80 5.10 -19.05
CA ARG A 63 -23.80 4.78 -20.04
C ARG A 63 -22.70 3.96 -19.38
N PRO A 64 -22.19 2.91 -20.04
CA PRO A 64 -21.01 2.20 -19.55
C PRO A 64 -19.82 3.17 -19.40
N CYS A 65 -18.80 2.79 -18.66
CA CYS A 65 -17.61 3.63 -18.37
C CYS A 65 -16.97 4.31 -19.61
N ALA A 66 -17.17 3.74 -20.81
CA ALA A 66 -16.72 4.28 -22.09
C ALA A 66 -17.53 5.47 -22.63
N GLY A 67 -18.53 5.95 -21.90
CA GLY A 67 -19.36 7.10 -22.30
C GLY A 67 -20.09 7.78 -21.15
N GLY A 68 -19.67 7.53 -19.90
CA GLY A 68 -20.35 7.98 -18.70
C GLY A 68 -19.38 8.23 -17.53
N ILE A 69 -19.94 8.38 -16.34
CA ILE A 69 -19.17 8.56 -15.11
C ILE A 69 -18.85 7.20 -14.49
N CYS A 70 -17.59 6.98 -14.15
CA CYS A 70 -17.14 5.79 -13.46
C CYS A 70 -16.24 6.13 -12.29
N ILE A 71 -16.19 5.24 -11.32
CA ILE A 71 -15.21 5.28 -10.24
C ILE A 71 -14.25 4.12 -10.47
N ASN A 72 -12.97 4.40 -10.36
CA ASN A 72 -11.93 3.40 -10.53
C ASN A 72 -10.88 3.51 -9.43
N GLN A 73 -10.15 2.42 -9.25
CA GLN A 73 -8.91 2.41 -8.48
C GLN A 73 -7.73 2.33 -9.44
N ASP A 74 -6.72 3.15 -9.17
CA ASP A 74 -5.40 3.05 -9.78
C ASP A 74 -4.39 2.86 -8.65
N LEU A 75 -3.33 2.09 -8.87
CA LEU A 75 -2.14 2.19 -8.01
C LEU A 75 -1.57 3.61 -8.15
N THR A 76 -0.93 4.14 -7.10
CA THR A 76 -0.25 5.45 -7.16
C THR A 76 0.67 5.55 -8.38
N LEU A 77 0.86 6.78 -8.88
CA LEU A 77 1.50 7.08 -10.18
C LEU A 77 2.87 6.42 -10.39
N GLU A 78 3.59 6.11 -9.31
CA GLU A 78 4.87 5.39 -9.33
C GLU A 78 4.74 3.94 -9.84
N TYR A 79 3.54 3.35 -9.77
CA TYR A 79 3.28 1.93 -10.03
C TYR A 79 2.30 1.68 -11.18
N THR A 80 1.61 2.72 -11.67
CA THR A 80 0.53 2.60 -12.67
C THR A 80 1.02 2.06 -14.04
N ASN A 81 2.30 2.24 -14.37
CA ASN A 81 2.87 1.80 -15.66
C ASN A 81 3.25 0.32 -15.70
N ILE A 82 3.37 -0.34 -14.54
CA ILE A 82 3.90 -1.70 -14.44
C ILE A 82 2.77 -2.72 -14.27
N LEU A 83 1.69 -2.32 -13.61
CA LEU A 83 0.55 -3.17 -13.31
C LEU A 83 -0.69 -2.57 -13.98
N ASN A 84 -1.01 -3.04 -15.19
CA ASN A 84 -2.21 -2.63 -15.95
C ASN A 84 -3.51 -3.12 -15.28
N GLN A 85 -3.82 -2.59 -14.09
CA GLN A 85 -5.08 -2.83 -13.41
C GLN A 85 -5.87 -1.55 -13.27
N ARG A 86 -6.68 -1.28 -14.29
CA ARG A 86 -7.76 -0.30 -14.22
C ARG A 86 -9.06 -1.05 -14.03
N GLN A 87 -9.46 -1.21 -12.77
CA GLN A 87 -10.79 -1.72 -12.45
C GLN A 87 -11.71 -0.53 -12.22
N ALA A 88 -12.69 -0.37 -13.10
CA ALA A 88 -13.65 0.72 -13.07
C ALA A 88 -15.06 0.17 -12.96
N ILE A 89 -15.90 0.83 -12.17
CA ILE A 89 -17.33 0.56 -12.05
C ILE A 89 -18.10 1.81 -12.42
N SER A 90 -19.22 1.64 -13.12
CA SER A 90 -20.12 2.76 -13.38
C SER A 90 -20.80 3.18 -12.09
N VAL A 91 -21.01 4.48 -11.91
CA VAL A 91 -21.80 5.00 -10.79
C VAL A 91 -23.28 4.65 -10.96
N ASN A 92 -24.04 4.71 -9.87
CA ASN A 92 -25.49 4.71 -9.94
C ASN A 92 -25.94 5.98 -10.68
N THR A 93 -27.02 5.87 -11.43
CA THR A 93 -27.54 6.92 -12.30
C THR A 93 -28.68 7.69 -11.69
N THR A 94 -29.22 7.21 -10.57
CA THR A 94 -30.35 7.83 -9.88
C THR A 94 -29.84 8.88 -8.90
N LYS A 95 -30.49 10.04 -8.87
CA LYS A 95 -30.23 11.07 -7.85
C LYS A 95 -30.35 10.49 -6.44
N GLY A 96 -29.43 10.86 -5.55
CA GLY A 96 -29.43 10.45 -4.16
C GLY A 96 -28.10 9.82 -3.73
N THR A 97 -28.09 9.32 -2.51
CA THR A 97 -26.91 8.75 -1.87
C THR A 97 -26.79 7.27 -2.15
N HIS A 98 -25.57 6.82 -2.48
CA HIS A 98 -25.28 5.45 -2.85
C HIS A 98 -23.99 4.95 -2.20
N ILE A 99 -23.92 3.63 -2.05
CA ILE A 99 -22.68 2.91 -1.78
C ILE A 99 -22.39 2.00 -2.97
N THR A 100 -21.14 1.96 -3.39
CA THR A 100 -20.68 1.05 -4.43
C THR A 100 -19.38 0.39 -3.99
N TYR A 101 -19.04 -0.73 -4.63
CA TYR A 101 -17.88 -1.54 -4.29
C TYR A 101 -17.02 -1.72 -5.52
N LEU A 102 -15.76 -1.27 -5.45
CA LEU A 102 -14.77 -1.62 -6.45
C LEU A 102 -14.43 -3.12 -6.33
N PRO A 103 -14.05 -3.79 -7.44
CA PRO A 103 -13.59 -5.16 -7.36
C PRO A 103 -12.38 -5.27 -6.44
N GLU A 104 -12.22 -6.43 -5.83
CA GLU A 104 -11.10 -6.69 -4.92
C GLU A 104 -9.77 -6.54 -5.68
N SER A 105 -8.87 -5.72 -5.14
CA SER A 105 -7.52 -5.60 -5.64
C SER A 105 -6.67 -6.73 -5.06
N LYS A 106 -5.92 -7.40 -5.95
CA LYS A 106 -4.97 -8.46 -5.57
C LYS A 106 -3.65 -7.91 -5.00
N TYR A 107 -3.47 -6.59 -5.00
CA TYR A 107 -2.21 -5.95 -4.66
C TYR A 107 -2.28 -5.22 -3.33
N VAL A 108 -1.23 -5.35 -2.54
CA VAL A 108 -1.05 -4.56 -1.32
C VAL A 108 -0.49 -3.19 -1.65
N GLY A 109 -1.10 -2.14 -1.13
CA GLY A 109 -0.58 -0.78 -1.28
C GLY A 109 -1.66 0.30 -1.38
N ASN A 110 -1.18 1.53 -1.57
CA ASN A 110 -2.00 2.72 -1.76
C ASN A 110 -2.74 2.68 -3.10
N LEU A 111 -4.06 2.54 -3.04
CA LEU A 111 -4.96 2.65 -4.18
C LEU A 111 -5.57 4.04 -4.23
N VAL A 112 -5.31 4.75 -5.31
CA VAL A 112 -5.90 6.04 -5.59
C VAL A 112 -7.31 5.83 -6.14
N VAL A 113 -8.30 6.36 -5.43
CA VAL A 113 -9.69 6.36 -5.89
C VAL A 113 -9.92 7.59 -6.76
N ASN A 114 -10.30 7.34 -8.00
CA ASN A 114 -10.53 8.36 -9.02
C ASN A 114 -11.95 8.26 -9.55
N VAL A 115 -12.59 9.40 -9.76
CA VAL A 115 -13.80 9.51 -10.58
C VAL A 115 -13.35 9.91 -11.97
N ARG A 116 -13.87 9.25 -13.00
CA ARG A 116 -13.61 9.59 -14.38
C ARG A 116 -14.92 9.86 -15.09
N PHE A 117 -14.89 10.83 -15.97
CA PHE A 117 -15.90 11.04 -16.98
C PHE A 117 -15.20 10.89 -18.33
N ASN A 118 -15.70 10.02 -19.20
CA ASN A 118 -15.14 9.86 -20.54
C ASN A 118 -16.25 9.95 -21.58
N THR A 119 -15.96 10.66 -22.66
CA THR A 119 -16.70 10.65 -23.92
C THR A 119 -15.70 10.43 -25.06
N THR A 120 -16.19 10.32 -26.29
CA THR A 120 -15.33 10.13 -27.48
C THR A 120 -14.29 11.23 -27.67
N SER A 121 -14.58 12.46 -27.25
CA SER A 121 -13.74 13.64 -27.50
C SER A 121 -13.26 14.33 -26.24
N TYR A 122 -13.68 13.89 -25.06
CA TYR A 122 -13.44 14.58 -23.81
C TYR A 122 -13.31 13.63 -22.63
N SER A 123 -12.39 13.92 -21.71
CA SER A 123 -12.27 13.17 -20.46
C SER A 123 -11.92 14.08 -19.29
N GLU A 124 -12.55 13.84 -18.14
CA GLU A 124 -12.17 14.41 -16.84
C GLU A 124 -11.75 13.28 -15.91
N ILE A 125 -10.76 13.55 -15.06
CA ILE A 125 -10.37 12.65 -13.97
C ILE A 125 -10.26 13.48 -12.69
N LYS A 126 -11.07 13.15 -11.69
CA LYS A 126 -11.01 13.75 -10.36
C LYS A 126 -10.48 12.73 -9.36
N ARG A 127 -9.35 13.05 -8.73
CA ARG A 127 -8.82 12.26 -7.61
C ARG A 127 -9.60 12.58 -6.34
N HIS A 128 -10.17 11.57 -5.69
CA HIS A 128 -10.86 11.73 -4.40
C HIS A 128 -9.90 11.50 -3.23
N GLY A 129 -9.09 10.45 -3.27
CA GLY A 129 -8.25 10.08 -2.13
C GLY A 129 -7.43 8.82 -2.36
N VAL A 130 -6.85 8.31 -1.29
CA VAL A 130 -6.06 7.06 -1.27
C VAL A 130 -6.65 6.13 -0.22
N VAL A 131 -6.82 4.87 -0.58
CA VAL A 131 -7.22 3.79 0.32
C VAL A 131 -6.10 2.77 0.31
N PHE A 132 -5.59 2.41 1.48
CA PHE A 132 -4.61 1.34 1.59
C PHE A 132 -5.31 -0.01 1.45
N ASN A 133 -5.00 -0.74 0.38
CA ASN A 133 -5.47 -2.11 0.18
C ASN A 133 -4.48 -3.11 0.77
N TYR A 134 -5.00 -4.13 1.44
CA TYR A 134 -4.24 -5.17 2.10
C TYR A 134 -5.06 -6.45 2.20
N PRO A 135 -4.48 -7.63 2.40
CA PRO A 135 -5.25 -8.82 2.75
C PRO A 135 -5.72 -8.71 4.20
N SER A 136 -7.02 -8.90 4.44
CA SER A 136 -7.58 -8.88 5.80
C SER A 136 -7.23 -10.13 6.62
N THR A 137 -6.53 -11.10 6.03
CA THR A 137 -6.18 -12.37 6.66
C THR A 137 -4.94 -12.26 7.53
N VAL A 138 -5.03 -12.82 8.73
CA VAL A 138 -3.86 -13.09 9.58
C VAL A 138 -3.22 -14.38 9.07
N THR A 139 -1.94 -14.35 8.76
CA THR A 139 -1.19 -15.53 8.35
C THR A 139 -0.33 -16.02 9.51
N VAL A 140 -0.55 -17.27 9.90
CA VAL A 140 0.23 -17.98 10.91
C VAL A 140 0.98 -19.10 10.21
N GLY A 141 2.26 -19.22 10.52
CA GLY A 141 3.03 -20.37 10.10
C GLY A 141 4.02 -20.80 11.18
N PHE A 142 4.60 -21.96 10.93
CA PHE A 142 5.39 -22.69 11.90
C PHE A 142 6.61 -23.29 11.23
N HIS A 143 7.71 -23.38 11.97
CA HIS A 143 8.94 -23.99 11.49
C HIS A 143 9.69 -24.67 12.63
N THR A 144 10.30 -25.82 12.34
CA THR A 144 11.23 -26.48 13.27
C THR A 144 12.63 -26.37 12.71
N THR A 145 13.54 -25.75 13.45
CA THR A 145 14.92 -25.56 13.02
C THR A 145 15.62 -26.91 12.89
N THR A 146 16.11 -27.24 11.70
CA THR A 146 16.88 -28.45 11.43
C THR A 146 18.35 -28.28 11.84
N ALA A 147 19.09 -29.38 11.95
CA ALA A 147 20.53 -29.34 12.25
C ALA A 147 21.33 -28.58 11.19
N LEU A 148 20.96 -28.71 9.91
CA LEU A 148 21.58 -27.97 8.80
C LEU A 148 21.28 -26.47 8.90
N GLU A 149 20.06 -26.09 9.28
CA GLU A 149 19.68 -24.69 9.44
C GLU A 149 20.39 -24.01 10.61
N ALA A 150 20.61 -24.75 11.71
CA ALA A 150 21.34 -24.24 12.87
C ALA A 150 22.82 -23.91 12.54
N VAL A 151 23.43 -24.69 11.64
CA VAL A 151 24.86 -24.55 11.28
C VAL A 151 25.06 -23.68 10.04
N GLY A 152 24.13 -23.71 9.08
CA GLY A 152 24.35 -23.26 7.70
C GLY A 152 23.85 -21.87 7.34
N SER A 153 23.44 -21.02 8.29
CA SER A 153 22.79 -19.73 7.95
C SER A 153 21.65 -19.93 6.93
N TYR A 154 20.76 -20.90 7.17
CA TYR A 154 19.70 -21.19 6.20
C TYR A 154 18.40 -20.46 6.52
N VAL A 155 17.67 -20.24 5.44
CA VAL A 155 16.53 -19.37 5.24
C VAL A 155 15.27 -19.96 5.85
N VAL A 156 14.70 -19.32 6.89
CA VAL A 156 13.27 -19.53 7.17
C VAL A 156 12.50 -18.71 6.15
N GLN A 157 12.09 -19.37 5.05
CA GLN A 157 11.20 -18.80 4.06
C GLN A 157 9.78 -18.82 4.63
N PHE A 158 9.26 -17.65 4.99
CA PHE A 158 7.85 -17.52 5.30
C PHE A 158 7.19 -16.58 4.30
N THR A 159 6.11 -17.09 3.71
CA THR A 159 5.28 -16.36 2.76
C THR A 159 4.23 -15.61 3.56
N LEU A 160 4.45 -14.31 3.75
CA LEU A 160 3.34 -13.39 3.98
C LEU A 160 2.45 -13.40 2.73
N PRO A 161 1.17 -13.03 2.84
CA PRO A 161 0.45 -12.54 1.69
C PRO A 161 1.28 -11.44 1.00
N ALA A 162 1.73 -11.71 -0.23
CA ALA A 162 2.54 -10.84 -1.10
C ALA A 162 4.05 -10.68 -0.82
N ILE A 163 4.63 -11.27 0.24
CA ILE A 163 6.06 -11.12 0.56
C ILE A 163 6.66 -12.41 1.13
N ALA A 164 7.81 -12.85 0.61
CA ALA A 164 8.63 -13.88 1.23
C ALA A 164 9.83 -13.23 1.93
N PHE A 165 10.05 -13.63 3.17
CA PHE A 165 11.22 -13.27 3.95
C PHE A 165 12.18 -14.42 4.04
N GLU A 166 13.46 -14.09 4.12
CA GLU A 166 14.52 -14.99 4.52
C GLU A 166 15.10 -14.54 5.83
N LEU A 167 14.99 -15.38 6.84
CA LEU A 167 15.60 -15.12 8.13
C LEU A 167 16.99 -15.75 8.14
N PHE A 168 18.04 -14.95 8.35
CA PHE A 168 19.42 -15.39 8.54
C PHE A 168 19.72 -15.46 10.02
N PRO A 169 19.62 -16.65 10.64
CA PRO A 169 19.55 -16.72 12.09
C PRO A 169 20.90 -16.41 12.76
N GLN A 170 22.03 -16.67 12.08
CA GLN A 170 23.37 -16.38 12.61
C GLN A 170 23.69 -14.88 12.63
N SER A 171 23.23 -14.14 11.63
CA SER A 171 23.49 -12.70 11.50
C SER A 171 22.39 -11.83 12.11
N ARG A 172 21.29 -12.40 12.60
CA ARG A 172 20.08 -11.69 13.07
C ARG A 172 19.49 -10.76 12.01
N ILE A 173 19.79 -11.03 10.73
CA ILE A 173 19.34 -10.25 9.59
C ILE A 173 18.16 -10.95 8.94
N ILE A 174 17.13 -10.18 8.59
CA ILE A 174 16.05 -10.64 7.70
C ILE A 174 16.28 -10.01 6.33
N ARG A 175 16.25 -10.81 5.27
CA ARG A 175 16.18 -10.36 3.88
C ARG A 175 14.80 -10.61 3.31
N VAL A 176 14.45 -9.91 2.24
CA VAL A 176 13.20 -10.07 1.51
C VAL A 176 13.55 -10.69 0.16
N VAL A 177 12.92 -11.80 -0.22
CA VAL A 177 13.36 -12.58 -1.39
C VAL A 177 12.31 -12.83 -2.46
N ALA A 178 11.02 -12.71 -2.15
CA ALA A 178 10.00 -12.68 -3.19
C ALA A 178 8.90 -11.68 -2.87
N VAL A 179 8.52 -10.86 -3.85
CA VAL A 179 7.51 -9.80 -3.72
C VAL A 179 6.36 -10.15 -4.67
N ALA A 180 5.76 -11.32 -4.46
CA ALA A 180 4.90 -11.92 -5.49
C ALA A 180 3.54 -11.21 -5.70
N SER A 181 3.21 -10.14 -4.96
CA SER A 181 2.02 -9.32 -5.25
C SER A 181 2.05 -7.89 -4.67
N ALA A 182 3.22 -7.39 -4.29
CA ALA A 182 3.34 -6.08 -3.68
C ALA A 182 3.94 -5.06 -4.66
N GLY A 183 3.35 -3.87 -4.73
CA GLY A 183 4.05 -2.71 -5.24
C GLY A 183 5.39 -2.56 -4.51
N TRP A 184 6.38 -2.04 -5.24
CA TRP A 184 7.77 -1.83 -4.81
C TRP A 184 7.92 -1.11 -3.44
N ALA A 185 6.91 -0.37 -2.98
CA ALA A 185 6.83 0.25 -1.64
C ALA A 185 7.00 -0.73 -0.47
N THR A 186 6.47 -1.95 -0.59
CA THR A 186 6.58 -2.96 0.48
C THR A 186 8.00 -3.55 0.56
N TYR A 187 8.69 -3.60 -0.58
CA TYR A 187 10.06 -4.06 -0.67
C TYR A 187 11.03 -3.05 -0.05
N SER A 188 10.95 -1.76 -0.40
CA SER A 188 11.85 -0.72 0.12
C SER A 188 11.68 -0.46 1.62
N GLY A 189 10.44 -0.46 2.14
CA GLY A 189 10.16 -0.22 3.56
C GLY A 189 10.70 -1.32 4.49
N ILE A 190 10.71 -2.57 4.01
CA ILE A 190 11.13 -3.71 4.81
C ILE A 190 12.60 -4.07 4.59
N THR A 191 13.16 -3.87 3.39
CA THR A 191 14.60 -3.96 3.17
C THR A 191 15.38 -2.86 3.91
N ALA A 192 14.78 -1.69 4.15
CA ALA A 192 15.37 -0.67 5.04
C ALA A 192 15.35 -1.05 6.53
N SER A 193 14.69 -2.15 6.91
CA SER A 193 14.53 -2.62 8.29
C SER A 193 15.44 -3.79 8.67
N VAL A 194 16.55 -4.01 7.95
CA VAL A 194 17.60 -4.92 8.40
C VAL A 194 17.96 -4.55 9.85
N ASN A 195 17.72 -5.47 10.81
CA ASN A 195 17.65 -5.31 12.29
C ASN A 195 16.23 -5.22 12.92
N ALA A 196 15.17 -5.58 12.20
CA ALA A 196 13.77 -5.58 12.66
C ALA A 196 13.48 -6.34 13.97
N PHE A 197 14.29 -7.35 14.30
CA PHE A 197 14.11 -8.21 15.48
C PHE A 197 15.36 -8.22 16.36
N PRO A 198 15.61 -7.15 17.14
CA PRO A 198 16.71 -7.14 18.08
C PRO A 198 16.51 -8.26 19.12
N GLY A 199 17.61 -8.88 19.53
CA GLY A 199 17.61 -9.91 20.57
C GLY A 199 17.09 -11.30 20.14
N LEU A 200 16.81 -11.53 18.85
CA LEU A 200 16.47 -12.86 18.36
C LEU A 200 17.58 -13.87 18.72
N PRO A 201 17.25 -15.01 19.37
CA PRO A 201 18.24 -15.99 19.79
C PRO A 201 18.92 -16.62 18.58
N GLN A 202 20.15 -17.09 18.79
CA GLN A 202 20.86 -17.90 17.81
C GLN A 202 20.09 -19.21 17.57
N PRO A 203 20.06 -19.72 16.33
CA PRO A 203 19.31 -20.92 15.99
C PRO A 203 19.91 -22.13 16.69
N VAL A 204 19.06 -22.97 17.25
CA VAL A 204 19.45 -24.27 17.79
C VAL A 204 18.56 -25.34 17.16
N ALA A 205 19.16 -26.43 16.72
CA ALA A 205 18.43 -27.54 16.14
C ALA A 205 17.32 -28.02 17.09
N GLY A 206 16.11 -28.22 16.58
CA GLY A 206 14.94 -28.60 17.35
C GLY A 206 14.12 -27.44 17.90
N GLN A 207 14.62 -26.19 17.85
CA GLN A 207 13.80 -25.02 18.20
C GLN A 207 12.57 -24.94 17.31
N TYR A 208 11.46 -24.49 17.90
CA TYR A 208 10.20 -24.35 17.22
C TYR A 208 9.81 -22.89 17.14
N THR A 209 9.61 -22.38 15.92
CA THR A 209 9.26 -20.99 15.68
C THR A 209 7.83 -20.91 15.17
N LYS A 210 7.02 -20.07 15.81
CA LYS A 210 5.72 -19.63 15.32
C LYS A 210 5.87 -18.18 14.87
N TYR A 211 5.40 -17.89 13.67
CA TYR A 211 5.29 -16.52 13.18
C TYR A 211 3.84 -16.20 12.89
N THR A 212 3.42 -15.00 13.24
CA THR A 212 2.07 -14.47 12.99
C THR A 212 2.21 -13.13 12.30
N SER A 213 1.49 -12.91 11.23
CA SER A 213 1.62 -11.72 10.41
C SER A 213 0.27 -11.17 10.00
N TRP A 214 0.14 -9.85 9.99
CA TRP A 214 -1.10 -9.17 9.66
C TRP A 214 -0.83 -7.73 9.24
N TYR A 215 -1.76 -7.19 8.47
CA TYR A 215 -1.81 -5.76 8.17
C TYR A 215 -2.78 -5.06 9.11
N THR A 216 -2.46 -3.83 9.48
CA THR A 216 -3.38 -2.93 10.18
C THR A 216 -4.00 -1.94 9.20
N SER A 217 -5.14 -1.37 9.58
CA SER A 217 -5.93 -0.45 8.73
C SER A 217 -5.22 0.86 8.39
N ASP A 218 -4.23 1.24 9.19
CA ASP A 218 -3.32 2.38 8.96
C ASP A 218 -2.19 2.07 7.97
N GLY A 219 -2.13 0.83 7.46
CA GLY A 219 -1.16 0.40 6.47
C GLY A 219 0.19 -0.04 7.02
N ASN A 220 0.25 -0.40 8.30
CA ASN A 220 1.42 -1.12 8.83
C ASN A 220 1.34 -2.61 8.51
N VAL A 221 2.48 -3.19 8.14
CA VAL A 221 2.70 -4.63 8.19
C VAL A 221 3.26 -4.98 9.56
N ASN A 222 2.70 -6.01 10.18
CA ASN A 222 3.12 -6.50 11.48
C ASN A 222 3.55 -7.95 11.35
N VAL A 223 4.65 -8.29 12.00
CA VAL A 223 5.19 -9.65 12.07
C VAL A 223 5.58 -9.93 13.52
N LYS A 224 4.88 -10.86 14.16
CA LYS A 224 5.22 -11.40 15.48
C LYS A 224 5.98 -12.70 15.31
N ILE A 225 7.10 -12.83 16.02
CA ILE A 225 7.91 -14.04 16.07
C ILE A 225 7.92 -14.54 17.52
N GLU A 226 7.57 -15.82 17.68
CA GLU A 226 7.63 -16.56 18.94
C GLU A 226 8.55 -17.78 18.74
N VAL A 227 9.62 -17.87 19.52
CA VAL A 227 10.56 -19.00 19.47
C VAL A 227 10.45 -19.80 20.76
N PHE A 228 10.35 -21.12 20.64
CA PHE A 228 10.28 -22.08 21.73
C PHE A 228 11.50 -23.01 21.66
N ASN A 229 11.91 -23.53 22.82
CA ASN A 229 13.01 -24.49 22.89
C ASN A 229 12.75 -25.76 22.06
N SER A 230 11.48 -26.16 21.92
CA SER A 230 11.06 -27.30 21.11
C SER A 230 9.58 -27.24 20.74
N LYS A 231 9.16 -28.11 19.82
CA LYS A 231 7.73 -28.28 19.50
C LYS A 231 6.93 -28.80 20.70
N ALA A 232 7.55 -29.61 21.57
CA ALA A 232 6.92 -30.09 22.78
C ALA A 232 6.62 -28.94 23.76
N ALA A 233 7.57 -28.01 23.93
CA ALA A 233 7.38 -26.82 24.76
C ALA A 233 6.20 -25.96 24.26
N TYR A 234 6.09 -25.77 22.93
CA TYR A 234 4.94 -25.11 22.32
C TYR A 234 3.62 -25.84 22.62
N ASN A 235 3.58 -27.16 22.41
CA ASN A 235 2.37 -27.96 22.64
C ASN A 235 1.92 -27.96 24.11
N ASN A 236 2.86 -27.83 25.05
CA ASN A 236 2.59 -27.74 26.48
C ASN A 236 2.21 -26.33 26.95
N ASN A 237 2.17 -25.34 26.05
CA ASN A 237 1.96 -23.92 26.35
C ASN A 237 3.05 -23.31 27.25
N ASP A 238 4.29 -23.79 27.14
CA ASP A 238 5.43 -23.16 27.81
C ASP A 238 5.67 -21.75 27.28
N LEU A 239 6.34 -20.90 28.05
CA LEU A 239 6.70 -19.56 27.59
C LEU A 239 7.75 -19.63 26.46
N PRO A 240 7.60 -18.82 25.40
CA PRO A 240 8.61 -18.73 24.36
C PRO A 240 9.90 -18.09 24.92
N ILE A 241 11.05 -18.58 24.46
CA ILE A 241 12.37 -18.00 24.75
C ILE A 241 12.60 -16.68 24.03
N TYR A 242 11.78 -16.37 23.02
CA TYR A 242 11.76 -15.09 22.34
C TYR A 242 10.35 -14.77 21.89
N ASN A 243 9.90 -13.54 22.14
CA ASN A 243 8.60 -13.05 21.70
C ASN A 243 8.72 -11.57 21.37
N SER A 244 8.64 -11.23 20.09
CA SER A 244 8.72 -9.85 19.64
C SER A 244 7.84 -9.61 18.44
N THR A 245 7.31 -8.39 18.33
CA THR A 245 6.53 -7.93 17.18
C THR A 245 7.27 -6.79 16.51
N PHE A 246 7.54 -6.97 15.22
CA PHE A 246 7.98 -5.93 14.34
C PHE A 246 6.76 -5.28 13.67
N SER A 247 6.75 -3.95 13.60
CA SER A 247 5.73 -3.19 12.89
C SER A 247 6.39 -2.14 12.01
N LYS A 248 5.94 -2.02 10.76
CA LYS A 248 6.46 -1.03 9.82
C LYS A 248 5.35 -0.49 8.91
N PRO A 249 5.28 0.84 8.71
CA PRO A 249 4.40 1.40 7.68
C PRO A 249 4.83 0.95 6.30
N VAL A 250 3.85 0.55 5.50
CA VAL A 250 3.99 0.24 4.07
C VAL A 250 3.72 1.50 3.22
N ASN A 251 3.27 2.60 3.85
CA ASN A 251 2.87 3.83 3.17
C ASN A 251 4.07 4.68 2.73
N TYR A 252 4.10 5.02 1.44
CA TYR A 252 4.66 6.25 0.88
C TYR A 252 3.57 6.96 0.08
#